data_AF-A0A5J4W7P6-F1
#
_entry.id   AF-A0A5J4W7P6-F1
#
_cell.length_a   1.000
_cell.length_b   1.000
_cell.length_c   1.000
_cell.angle_alpha   90.00
_cell.angle_beta   90.00
_cell.angle_gamma   90.00
#
_symmetry.space_group_name_H-M   'P 1'
#
loop_
_entity.id
_entity.type
_entity.pdbx_description
1 polymer ?
#
loop_
_entity_poly.entity_id
_entity_poly.type
_entity_poly.pdbx_seq_one_letter_code
_entity_poly.pdbx_strand_id
1 'polypeptide(L)'
;MAFTLLVVALALLNNGQDAPEQLVLDEEGILYYKTGEIDKNNELLQDYRKYEILEKVPFLGYKEYKISKGKPFRDGTAITDASFYLVQETGFETRKTSAALTTDEKACKAVKYFHSSGIYAQLGYSLYGKDNVDVAPSITYLLANYPTKATFKELNKTDVVTVLPALTCGNYLAEYTQYLEFVLYKAGFTGADCYPNTIIPTDLTVCSNTGTNKKYFQNFKEAAFKGNSDTIKDVLIRYGAVRLYDGTVIVGWDGADWVTVIEKPIPGDEPDPVDPPVERNVEEEPDVPDVPDLNTYQYVLDKKPISTYTGVVQGFVYNNGFTALRAALGLIAAVLVLPALLL
;
A
#
# COMPACT_ATOMS: atom_id res chain seq x y z
N MET A 1 50.41 11.76 1.92
CA MET A 1 49.30 12.49 2.56
C MET A 1 48.17 12.61 1.55
N ALA A 2 47.23 11.66 1.55
CA ALA A 2 46.07 11.64 0.67
C ALA A 2 45.01 10.70 1.29
N PHE A 3 44.42 11.13 2.39
CA PHE A 3 43.36 10.41 3.11
C PHE A 3 42.43 11.44 3.77
N THR A 4 41.88 12.36 2.98
CA THR A 4 40.95 13.38 3.48
C THR A 4 40.05 13.93 2.36
N LEU A 5 39.53 13.04 1.50
CA LEU A 5 38.55 13.45 0.48
C LEU A 5 37.39 12.46 0.29
N LEU A 6 37.34 11.37 1.05
CA LEU A 6 36.30 10.33 0.91
C LEU A 6 35.21 10.35 2.00
N VAL A 7 35.28 11.27 2.97
CA VAL A 7 34.27 11.36 4.06
C VAL A 7 33.27 12.50 3.83
N VAL A 8 33.50 13.39 2.86
CA VAL A 8 32.60 14.52 2.57
C VAL A 8 31.48 14.15 1.57
N ALA A 9 31.63 13.08 0.79
CA ALA A 9 30.60 12.65 -0.15
C ALA A 9 29.41 11.91 0.49
N LEU A 10 29.55 11.39 1.72
CA LEU A 10 28.45 10.75 2.44
C LEU A 10 27.71 11.70 3.39
N ALA A 11 28.31 12.84 3.74
CA ALA A 11 27.69 13.86 4.60
C ALA A 11 26.84 14.87 3.82
N LEU A 12 27.01 14.96 2.49
CA LEU A 12 26.22 15.85 1.62
C LEU A 12 24.90 15.23 1.13
N LEU A 13 24.61 13.97 1.48
CA LEU A 13 23.28 13.36 1.34
C LEU A 13 22.43 13.47 2.60
N ASN A 14 22.95 14.11 3.68
CA ASN A 14 22.29 14.11 5.00
C ASN A 14 21.85 15.50 5.49
N ASN A 15 21.96 16.56 4.66
CA ASN A 15 21.62 17.93 5.06
C ASN A 15 20.88 18.75 3.99
N GLY A 16 20.11 18.06 3.16
CA GLY A 16 19.07 18.65 2.33
C GLY A 16 17.88 17.72 2.43
N GLN A 17 16.93 18.06 3.29
CA GLN A 17 15.61 17.46 3.27
C GLN A 17 14.93 18.00 2.01
N ASP A 18 15.39 17.52 0.85
CA ASP A 18 14.66 17.63 -0.40
C ASP A 18 13.30 17.02 -0.09
N ALA A 19 12.26 17.85 -0.19
CA ALA A 19 10.89 17.38 -0.04
C ALA A 19 10.76 16.08 -0.83
N PRO A 20 10.15 15.01 -0.25
CA PRO A 20 10.06 13.73 -0.92
C PRO A 20 9.54 13.99 -2.33
N GLU A 21 10.36 13.61 -3.31
CA GLU A 21 10.17 13.93 -4.72
C GLU A 21 8.73 13.60 -5.10
N GLN A 22 7.88 14.64 -5.16
CA GLN A 22 6.45 14.46 -5.37
C GLN A 22 6.32 13.80 -6.73
N LEU A 23 5.65 12.64 -6.79
CA LEU A 23 5.42 11.97 -8.08
C LEU A 23 4.80 12.99 -9.03
N VAL A 24 5.54 13.32 -10.09
CA VAL A 24 5.04 14.20 -11.14
C VAL A 24 4.10 13.34 -11.97
N LEU A 25 2.81 13.41 -11.62
CA LEU A 25 1.73 12.77 -12.35
C LEU A 25 1.21 13.78 -13.37
N ASP A 26 1.50 13.51 -14.65
CA ASP A 26 1.34 14.49 -15.73
C ASP A 26 -0.09 14.58 -16.26
N GLU A 27 -0.83 13.48 -16.26
CA GLU A 27 -2.15 13.39 -16.86
C GLU A 27 -3.21 12.89 -15.87
N GLU A 28 -4.38 13.54 -15.87
CA GLU A 28 -5.58 13.02 -15.22
C GLU A 28 -6.14 11.84 -16.02
N GLY A 29 -6.89 10.95 -15.35
CA GLY A 29 -7.47 9.78 -16.01
C GLY A 29 -6.48 8.63 -16.27
N ILE A 30 -5.24 8.75 -15.77
CA ILE A 30 -4.18 7.73 -15.89
C ILE A 30 -3.81 7.19 -14.51
N LEU A 31 -3.63 5.87 -14.46
CA LEU A 31 -3.01 5.14 -13.35
C LEU A 31 -1.54 4.87 -13.69
N TYR A 32 -0.64 5.18 -12.76
CA TYR A 32 0.81 5.06 -12.90
C TYR A 32 1.37 4.00 -11.93
N TYR A 33 2.24 3.10 -12.39
CA TYR A 33 2.74 1.96 -11.60
C TYR A 33 4.23 1.75 -11.83
N LYS A 34 4.98 1.36 -10.81
CA LYS A 34 6.41 1.14 -11.01
C LYS A 34 6.66 -0.13 -11.81
N THR A 35 7.72 -0.07 -12.59
CA THR A 35 8.25 -1.21 -13.33
C THR A 35 9.16 -2.04 -12.43
N GLY A 36 9.17 -3.35 -12.66
CA GLY A 36 9.93 -4.32 -11.87
C GLY A 36 9.08 -5.50 -11.43
N GLU A 37 9.79 -6.56 -11.03
CA GLU A 37 9.24 -7.83 -10.55
C GLU A 37 10.18 -8.47 -9.53
N ILE A 38 9.60 -9.17 -8.56
CA ILE A 38 10.35 -10.04 -7.64
C ILE A 38 10.41 -11.42 -8.27
N ASP A 39 11.62 -11.98 -8.37
CA ASP A 39 11.85 -13.28 -8.96
C ASP A 39 11.58 -14.45 -7.98
N LYS A 40 11.87 -15.67 -8.43
CA LYS A 40 11.75 -16.90 -7.63
C LYS A 40 12.73 -16.98 -6.45
N ASN A 41 13.84 -16.26 -6.50
CA ASN A 41 14.84 -16.17 -5.43
C ASN A 41 14.51 -15.06 -4.43
N ASN A 42 13.36 -14.39 -4.63
CA ASN A 42 12.91 -13.27 -3.83
C ASN A 42 13.77 -12.01 -4.01
N GLU A 43 14.30 -11.82 -5.21
CA GLU A 43 15.10 -10.65 -5.58
C GLU A 43 14.27 -9.73 -6.48
N LEU A 44 14.18 -8.45 -6.10
CA LEU A 44 13.54 -7.42 -6.90
C LEU A 44 14.52 -6.89 -7.96
N LEU A 45 14.09 -6.88 -9.22
CA LEU A 45 14.79 -6.20 -10.30
C LEU A 45 13.93 -5.08 -10.89
N GLN A 46 14.46 -3.86 -10.86
CA GLN A 46 13.91 -2.69 -11.55
C GLN A 46 14.91 -2.24 -12.62
N ASP A 47 14.67 -2.65 -13.87
CA ASP A 47 15.54 -2.33 -14.99
C ASP A 47 14.93 -1.21 -15.85
N TYR A 48 15.40 0.00 -15.60
CA TYR A 48 14.98 1.22 -16.27
C TYR A 48 15.69 1.45 -17.60
N ARG A 49 16.79 0.75 -17.89
CA ARG A 49 17.55 0.91 -19.16
C ARG A 49 16.74 0.58 -20.40
N LYS A 50 15.68 -0.21 -20.23
CA LYS A 50 14.74 -0.60 -21.30
C LYS A 50 13.83 0.54 -21.76
N TYR A 51 13.85 1.67 -21.05
CA TYR A 51 13.08 2.86 -21.35
C TYR A 51 14.06 3.93 -21.84
N GLU A 52 14.45 3.86 -23.12
CA GLU A 52 15.45 4.74 -23.77
C GLU A 52 15.17 6.25 -23.60
N ILE A 53 13.95 6.63 -23.20
CA ILE A 53 13.51 8.01 -23.04
C ILE A 53 13.82 8.56 -21.63
N LEU A 54 14.21 7.72 -20.67
CA LEU A 54 14.46 8.14 -19.29
C LEU A 54 15.59 9.16 -19.11
N GLU A 55 16.54 9.23 -20.05
CA GLU A 55 17.58 10.28 -20.05
C GLU A 55 17.02 11.68 -20.27
N LYS A 56 15.86 11.79 -20.93
CA LYS A 56 15.20 13.08 -21.21
C LYS A 56 14.06 13.36 -20.24
N VAL A 57 13.57 12.32 -19.56
CA VAL A 57 12.28 12.31 -18.87
C VAL A 57 12.32 11.29 -17.72
N PRO A 58 12.85 11.65 -16.53
CA PRO A 58 13.05 10.70 -15.41
C PRO A 58 11.79 9.95 -14.95
N PHE A 59 10.61 10.47 -15.28
CA PHE A 59 9.31 9.93 -14.88
C PHE A 59 8.77 8.78 -15.75
N LEU A 60 9.44 8.34 -16.82
CA LEU A 60 8.98 7.19 -17.63
C LEU A 60 9.26 5.81 -17.01
N GLY A 61 9.66 5.76 -15.74
CA GLY A 61 9.81 4.51 -14.98
C GLY A 61 8.46 3.87 -14.65
N TYR A 62 7.37 4.58 -14.92
CA TYR A 62 6.00 4.14 -14.69
C TYR A 62 5.39 3.54 -15.96
N LYS A 63 4.56 2.51 -15.76
CA LYS A 63 3.59 2.09 -16.78
C LYS A 63 2.31 2.87 -16.59
N GLU A 64 1.70 3.25 -17.70
CA GLU A 64 0.43 3.98 -17.72
C GLU A 64 -0.73 3.04 -18.03
N TYR A 65 -1.85 3.26 -17.35
CA TYR A 65 -3.10 2.57 -17.62
C TYR A 65 -4.27 3.55 -17.52
N LYS A 66 -4.98 3.74 -18.63
CA LYS A 66 -6.17 4.61 -18.65
C LYS A 66 -7.23 4.08 -17.69
N ILE A 67 -7.70 4.92 -16.75
CA ILE A 67 -8.74 4.59 -15.78
C ILE A 67 -9.97 4.01 -16.48
N SER A 68 -10.37 4.59 -17.62
CA SER A 68 -11.52 4.16 -18.42
C SER A 68 -11.43 2.75 -19.02
N LYS A 69 -10.25 2.11 -19.02
CA LYS A 69 -10.09 0.71 -19.47
C LYS A 69 -10.55 -0.31 -18.41
N GLY A 70 -10.53 0.06 -17.13
CA GLY A 70 -11.07 -0.79 -16.06
C GLY A 70 -12.58 -0.88 -16.19
N LYS A 71 -13.18 -2.02 -15.83
CA LYS A 71 -14.64 -2.14 -15.80
C LYS A 71 -15.13 -1.83 -14.38
N PRO A 72 -16.28 -1.15 -14.21
CA PRO A 72 -16.97 -1.14 -12.93
C PRO A 72 -17.14 -2.55 -12.40
N PHE A 73 -16.91 -2.77 -11.10
CA PHE A 73 -17.17 -4.08 -10.50
C PHE A 73 -18.65 -4.27 -10.11
N ARG A 74 -19.47 -3.22 -10.21
CA ARG A 74 -20.94 -3.26 -10.09
C ARG A 74 -21.56 -2.64 -11.35
N ASP A 75 -22.40 -3.41 -12.02
CA ASP A 75 -23.11 -2.93 -13.21
C ASP A 75 -24.06 -1.79 -12.87
N GLY A 76 -24.19 -0.83 -13.79
CA GLY A 76 -25.11 0.32 -13.65
C GLY A 76 -24.64 1.43 -12.71
N THR A 77 -23.48 1.30 -12.06
CA THR A 77 -22.92 2.37 -11.22
C THR A 77 -22.25 3.46 -12.07
N ALA A 78 -22.49 4.73 -11.74
CA ALA A 78 -21.95 5.89 -12.41
C ALA A 78 -21.47 6.98 -11.44
N ILE A 79 -20.53 7.81 -11.87
CA ILE A 79 -20.03 8.96 -11.06
C ILE A 79 -21.13 10.00 -10.76
N THR A 80 -22.21 9.98 -11.54
CA THR A 80 -23.39 10.83 -11.42
C THR A 80 -24.41 10.29 -10.41
N ASP A 81 -24.21 9.08 -9.88
CA ASP A 81 -25.11 8.53 -8.86
C ASP A 81 -25.06 9.42 -7.62
N ALA A 82 -26.22 9.62 -6.98
CA ALA A 82 -26.32 10.45 -5.77
C ALA A 82 -25.47 9.89 -4.63
N SER A 83 -25.29 8.57 -4.58
CA SER A 83 -24.50 7.90 -3.55
C SER A 83 -23.88 6.63 -4.09
N PHE A 84 -22.73 6.25 -3.52
CA PHE A 84 -22.08 4.97 -3.75
C PHE A 84 -21.35 4.54 -2.48
N TYR A 85 -21.55 3.30 -2.09
CA TYR A 85 -20.93 2.71 -0.90
C TYR A 85 -20.17 1.45 -1.29
N LEU A 86 -18.84 1.49 -1.25
CA LEU A 86 -18.00 0.30 -1.39
C LEU A 86 -18.31 -0.67 -0.25
N VAL A 87 -18.41 -0.13 0.97
CA VAL A 87 -18.77 -0.83 2.21
C VAL A 87 -20.01 -0.15 2.79
N GLN A 88 -21.01 -0.94 3.19
CA GLN A 88 -22.23 -0.42 3.79
C GLN A 88 -21.95 0.12 5.19
N GLU A 89 -22.66 1.18 5.60
CA GLU A 89 -22.57 1.72 6.95
C GLU A 89 -23.01 0.69 8.00
N THR A 90 -24.12 -0.02 7.72
CA THR A 90 -24.65 -1.05 8.62
C THR A 90 -23.67 -2.22 8.77
N GLY A 91 -23.24 -2.45 10.01
CA GLY A 91 -22.31 -3.52 10.36
C GLY A 91 -20.87 -3.23 9.95
N PHE A 92 -20.52 -1.98 9.66
CA PHE A 92 -19.14 -1.59 9.36
C PHE A 92 -18.20 -1.92 10.53
N GLU A 93 -18.62 -1.64 11.76
CA GLU A 93 -17.87 -1.89 12.98
C GLU A 93 -17.60 -3.38 13.26
N THR A 94 -18.44 -4.27 12.72
CA THR A 94 -18.30 -5.72 12.88
C THR A 94 -17.36 -6.38 11.86
N ARG A 95 -16.85 -5.61 10.88
CA ARG A 95 -15.95 -6.16 9.86
C ARG A 95 -14.61 -6.52 10.46
N LYS A 96 -13.99 -7.59 9.94
CA LYS A 96 -12.66 -8.00 10.38
C LYS A 96 -11.63 -6.90 10.15
N THR A 97 -11.75 -6.14 9.05
CA THR A 97 -10.86 -5.00 8.78
C THR A 97 -11.05 -3.86 9.77
N SER A 98 -12.24 -3.68 10.34
CA SER A 98 -12.56 -2.56 11.26
C SER A 98 -12.13 -2.82 12.70
N ALA A 99 -11.91 -4.08 13.04
CA ALA A 99 -11.54 -4.49 14.39
C ALA A 99 -10.26 -3.80 14.85
N ALA A 100 -10.24 -3.38 16.12
CA ALA A 100 -9.07 -2.78 16.70
C ALA A 100 -7.91 -3.77 16.78
N LEU A 101 -6.70 -3.27 16.55
CA LEU A 101 -5.48 -4.04 16.75
C LEU A 101 -5.31 -4.41 18.23
N THR A 102 -5.00 -5.67 18.49
CA THR A 102 -4.60 -6.15 19.82
C THR A 102 -3.25 -5.58 20.24
N THR A 103 -2.92 -5.63 21.53
CA THR A 103 -1.62 -5.17 22.06
C THR A 103 -0.44 -5.84 21.35
N ASP A 104 -0.53 -7.15 21.12
CA ASP A 104 0.53 -7.92 20.44
C ASP A 104 0.68 -7.51 18.96
N GLU A 105 -0.42 -7.19 18.28
CA GLU A 105 -0.37 -6.69 16.90
C GLU A 105 0.23 -5.28 16.84
N LYS A 106 -0.10 -4.40 17.79
CA LYS A 106 0.49 -3.05 17.90
C LYS A 106 1.99 -3.09 18.16
N ALA A 107 2.48 -4.11 18.86
CA ALA A 107 3.92 -4.33 19.06
C ALA A 107 4.67 -4.58 17.74
N CYS A 108 3.97 -5.01 16.69
CA CYS A 108 4.54 -5.11 15.35
C CYS A 108 4.50 -3.76 14.62
N LYS A 109 5.65 -3.09 14.51
CA LYS A 109 5.78 -1.73 13.94
C LYS A 109 5.16 -1.61 12.54
N ALA A 110 5.34 -2.62 11.71
CA ALA A 110 4.78 -2.65 10.37
C ALA A 110 3.25 -2.71 10.38
N VAL A 111 2.65 -3.52 11.25
CA VAL A 111 1.19 -3.65 11.35
C VAL A 111 0.61 -2.31 11.78
N LYS A 112 1.17 -1.70 12.83
CA LYS A 112 0.78 -0.37 13.29
C LYS A 112 0.88 0.66 12.16
N TYR A 113 2.01 0.69 11.43
CA TYR A 113 2.22 1.63 10.33
C TYR A 113 1.23 1.42 9.17
N PHE A 114 1.00 0.18 8.74
CA PHE A 114 0.05 -0.13 7.66
C PHE A 114 -1.39 0.23 8.06
N HIS A 115 -1.73 0.06 9.34
CA HIS A 115 -3.01 0.45 9.88
C HIS A 115 -3.17 1.98 9.87
N SER A 116 -2.24 2.72 10.48
CA SER A 116 -2.34 4.18 10.56
C SER A 116 -2.15 4.91 9.23
N SER A 117 -1.46 4.30 8.25
CA SER A 117 -1.29 4.87 6.90
C SER A 117 -2.47 4.62 5.96
N GLY A 118 -3.49 3.87 6.41
CA GLY A 118 -4.67 3.53 5.61
C GLY A 118 -4.45 2.38 4.61
N ILE A 119 -3.25 1.81 4.50
CA ILE A 119 -2.95 0.68 3.59
C ILE A 119 -3.75 -0.56 4.02
N TYR A 120 -3.82 -0.84 5.33
CA TYR A 120 -4.58 -1.95 5.89
C TYR A 120 -6.08 -1.83 5.53
N ALA A 121 -6.68 -0.67 5.82
CA ALA A 121 -8.05 -0.36 5.44
C ALA A 121 -8.27 -0.49 3.92
N GLN A 122 -7.36 0.05 3.11
CA GLN A 122 -7.47 0.01 1.67
C GLN A 122 -7.50 -1.43 1.12
N LEU A 123 -6.62 -2.31 1.62
CA LEU A 123 -6.58 -3.73 1.22
C LEU A 123 -7.88 -4.45 1.60
N GLY A 124 -8.31 -4.33 2.87
CA GLY A 124 -9.48 -5.02 3.39
C GLY A 124 -10.79 -4.55 2.74
N TYR A 125 -11.05 -3.24 2.71
CA TYR A 125 -12.31 -2.71 2.17
C TYR A 125 -12.39 -2.79 0.65
N SER A 126 -11.27 -2.73 -0.07
CA SER A 126 -11.28 -3.00 -1.52
C SER A 126 -11.68 -4.44 -1.82
N LEU A 127 -11.14 -5.40 -1.05
CA LEU A 127 -11.50 -6.81 -1.21
C LEU A 127 -12.98 -7.04 -0.84
N TYR A 128 -13.44 -6.46 0.27
CA TYR A 128 -14.84 -6.57 0.68
C TYR A 128 -15.78 -5.98 -0.37
N GLY A 129 -15.52 -4.76 -0.84
CA GLY A 129 -16.43 -4.09 -1.76
C GLY A 129 -16.53 -4.73 -3.15
N LYS A 130 -15.45 -5.38 -3.60
CA LYS A 130 -15.35 -6.03 -4.92
C LYS A 130 -15.81 -7.47 -4.90
N ASP A 131 -15.37 -8.23 -3.89
CA ASP A 131 -15.53 -9.68 -3.87
C ASP A 131 -16.46 -10.16 -2.74
N ASN A 132 -16.98 -9.24 -1.91
CA ASN A 132 -17.78 -9.54 -0.71
C ASN A 132 -17.07 -10.50 0.27
N VAL A 133 -15.75 -10.33 0.39
CA VAL A 133 -14.90 -11.13 1.27
C VAL A 133 -14.42 -10.26 2.44
N ASP A 134 -14.88 -10.59 3.64
CA ASP A 134 -14.51 -9.91 4.88
C ASP A 134 -13.26 -10.55 5.49
N VAL A 135 -12.12 -9.83 5.38
CA VAL A 135 -10.80 -10.30 5.79
C VAL A 135 -10.03 -9.15 6.45
N ALA A 136 -9.44 -9.43 7.61
CA ALA A 136 -8.38 -8.63 8.21
C ALA A 136 -7.06 -8.92 7.45
N PRO A 137 -6.43 -7.96 6.75
CA PRO A 137 -5.17 -8.22 6.07
C PRO A 137 -4.05 -8.69 7.01
N SER A 138 -3.33 -9.74 6.62
CA SER A 138 -2.08 -10.14 7.27
C SER A 138 -0.91 -9.35 6.69
N ILE A 139 -0.46 -8.35 7.45
CA ILE A 139 0.72 -7.55 7.12
C ILE A 139 1.99 -8.39 7.33
N THR A 140 2.02 -9.23 8.35
CA THR A 140 3.15 -10.14 8.60
C THR A 140 3.39 -11.11 7.44
N TYR A 141 2.32 -11.62 6.81
CA TYR A 141 2.43 -12.40 5.57
C TYR A 141 3.04 -11.59 4.42
N LEU A 142 2.65 -10.32 4.26
CA LEU A 142 3.25 -9.45 3.26
C LEU A 142 4.76 -9.33 3.51
N LEU A 143 5.18 -9.02 4.74
CA LEU A 143 6.59 -8.86 5.10
C LEU A 143 7.42 -10.13 4.86
N ALA A 144 6.85 -11.31 5.12
CA ALA A 144 7.53 -12.58 4.83
C ALA A 144 7.83 -12.78 3.33
N ASN A 145 7.14 -12.05 2.46
CA ASN A 145 7.33 -12.07 1.00
C ASN A 145 8.12 -10.85 0.48
N TYR A 146 8.66 -9.99 1.35
CA TYR A 146 9.49 -8.86 0.93
C TYR A 146 10.79 -9.33 0.30
N PRO A 147 11.34 -8.57 -0.67
CA PRO A 147 12.56 -8.98 -1.35
C PRO A 147 13.75 -9.02 -0.38
N THR A 148 14.66 -9.97 -0.60
CA THR A 148 15.94 -10.08 0.14
C THR A 148 17.04 -9.22 -0.51
N LYS A 149 16.84 -8.83 -1.77
CA LYS A 149 17.74 -7.99 -2.55
C LYS A 149 16.94 -7.15 -3.52
N ALA A 150 17.32 -5.89 -3.69
CA ALA A 150 16.79 -5.01 -4.73
C ALA A 150 17.92 -4.55 -5.64
N THR A 151 17.71 -4.66 -6.96
CA THR A 151 18.65 -4.18 -7.98
C THR A 151 17.95 -3.16 -8.86
N PHE A 152 18.52 -1.96 -8.93
CA PHE A 152 18.05 -0.86 -9.76
C PHE A 152 19.07 -0.63 -10.86
N LYS A 153 18.61 -0.62 -12.11
CA LYS A 153 19.46 -0.43 -13.28
C LYS A 153 18.98 0.75 -14.06
N GLU A 154 19.82 1.75 -14.25
CA GLU A 154 19.50 2.98 -14.97
C GLU A 154 20.45 3.15 -16.15
N LEU A 155 20.02 3.90 -17.18
CA LEU A 155 20.87 4.18 -18.33
C LEU A 155 22.07 5.03 -17.91
N ASN A 156 23.27 4.66 -18.35
CA ASN A 156 24.51 5.40 -18.10
C ASN A 156 24.87 5.63 -16.62
N LYS A 157 24.28 4.86 -15.70
CA LYS A 157 24.64 4.82 -14.29
C LYS A 157 25.07 3.41 -13.88
N THR A 158 25.84 3.32 -12.81
CA THR A 158 26.18 2.03 -12.19
C THR A 158 24.93 1.42 -11.57
N ASP A 159 24.71 0.12 -11.80
CA ASP A 159 23.63 -0.64 -11.15
C ASP A 159 23.72 -0.47 -9.62
N VAL A 160 22.63 -0.07 -8.98
CA VAL A 160 22.52 0.01 -7.52
C VAL A 160 21.97 -1.31 -7.01
N VAL A 161 22.72 -1.96 -6.12
CA VAL A 161 22.33 -3.23 -5.51
C VAL A 161 22.26 -3.05 -4.00
N THR A 162 21.08 -3.31 -3.45
CA THR A 162 20.81 -3.23 -2.01
C THR A 162 20.45 -4.61 -1.51
N VAL A 163 21.22 -5.13 -0.55
CA VAL A 163 20.83 -6.32 0.23
C VAL A 163 19.90 -5.85 1.34
N LEU A 164 18.72 -6.44 1.42
CA LEU A 164 17.69 -6.07 2.39
C LEU A 164 17.75 -7.05 3.58
N PRO A 165 17.71 -6.55 4.82
CA PRO A 165 17.68 -7.42 5.98
C PRO A 165 16.37 -8.20 6.01
N ALA A 166 16.40 -9.39 6.63
CA ALA A 166 15.16 -10.06 6.99
C ALA A 166 14.34 -9.15 7.92
N LEU A 167 13.08 -8.93 7.55
CA LEU A 167 12.19 -8.10 8.33
C LEU A 167 11.71 -8.86 9.57
N THR A 168 11.49 -8.10 10.63
CA THR A 168 10.94 -8.50 11.92
C THR A 168 9.90 -7.46 12.31
N CYS A 169 9.07 -7.77 13.30
CA CYS A 169 8.16 -6.80 13.87
C CYS A 169 8.84 -5.57 14.49
N GLY A 170 10.14 -5.66 14.84
CA GLY A 170 10.90 -4.59 15.48
C GLY A 170 11.74 -3.69 14.56
N ASN A 171 12.07 -4.15 13.33
CA ASN A 171 13.00 -3.46 12.43
C ASN A 171 12.36 -2.90 11.15
N TYR A 172 11.03 -2.92 11.03
CA TYR A 172 10.35 -2.33 9.88
C TYR A 172 10.51 -0.80 9.86
N LEU A 173 10.85 -0.27 8.68
CA LEU A 173 10.96 1.17 8.39
C LEU A 173 9.99 1.54 7.26
N ALA A 174 9.44 2.76 7.31
CA ALA A 174 8.46 3.26 6.33
C ALA A 174 8.97 3.22 4.88
N GLU A 175 10.28 3.38 4.67
CA GLU A 175 10.95 3.28 3.37
C GLU A 175 10.76 1.91 2.69
N TYR A 176 10.48 0.85 3.44
CA TYR A 176 10.19 -0.47 2.87
C TYR A 176 8.80 -0.52 2.21
N THR A 177 7.90 0.42 2.49
CA THR A 177 6.57 0.51 1.83
C THR A 177 6.69 0.52 0.31
N GLN A 178 7.77 1.07 -0.23
CA GLN A 178 8.00 1.13 -1.68
C GLN A 178 8.07 -0.25 -2.37
N TYR A 179 8.27 -1.33 -1.61
CA TYR A 179 8.31 -2.70 -2.14
C TYR A 179 6.94 -3.39 -2.16
N LEU A 180 5.93 -2.83 -1.48
CA LEU A 180 4.61 -3.44 -1.28
C LEU A 180 3.94 -3.82 -2.60
N GLU A 181 3.98 -2.95 -3.61
CA GLU A 181 3.34 -3.21 -4.90
C GLU A 181 3.91 -4.46 -5.60
N PHE A 182 5.21 -4.74 -5.44
CA PHE A 182 5.84 -5.91 -6.05
C PHE A 182 5.54 -7.18 -5.26
N VAL A 183 5.42 -7.06 -3.94
CA VAL A 183 5.00 -8.14 -3.04
C VAL A 183 3.56 -8.55 -3.34
N LEU A 184 2.64 -7.58 -3.45
CA LEU A 184 1.25 -7.84 -3.86
C LEU A 184 1.19 -8.50 -5.23
N TYR A 185 1.98 -8.01 -6.18
CA TYR A 185 2.00 -8.59 -7.52
C TYR A 185 2.43 -10.06 -7.51
N LYS A 186 3.49 -10.41 -6.77
CA LYS A 186 4.01 -11.79 -6.68
C LYS A 186 3.12 -12.70 -5.83
N ALA A 187 2.80 -12.28 -4.61
CA ALA A 187 2.29 -13.14 -3.54
C ALA A 187 0.86 -12.81 -3.11
N GLY A 188 0.32 -11.65 -3.52
CA GLY A 188 -0.92 -11.11 -2.97
C GLY A 188 -0.81 -10.86 -1.46
N PHE A 189 -1.96 -10.83 -0.80
CA PHE A 189 -2.05 -10.92 0.66
C PHE A 189 -3.03 -12.03 1.07
N THR A 190 -3.07 -12.33 2.37
CA THR A 190 -4.02 -13.28 2.94
C THR A 190 -4.54 -12.75 4.28
N GLY A 191 -5.42 -13.49 4.95
CA GLY A 191 -6.03 -13.07 6.20
C GLY A 191 -5.13 -13.25 7.43
N ALA A 192 -5.32 -12.36 8.41
CA ALA A 192 -4.67 -12.45 9.73
C ALA A 192 -5.14 -13.68 10.53
N ASP A 193 -6.30 -14.24 10.20
CA ASP A 193 -6.74 -15.55 10.68
C ASP A 193 -5.87 -16.71 10.18
N CYS A 194 -5.14 -16.51 9.07
CA CYS A 194 -4.18 -17.47 8.56
C CYS A 194 -2.77 -17.24 9.10
N TYR A 195 -2.27 -16.01 8.97
CA TYR A 195 -0.98 -15.59 9.53
C TYR A 195 -1.20 -14.39 10.45
N PRO A 196 -1.17 -14.58 11.78
CA PRO A 196 -1.42 -13.51 12.74
C PRO A 196 -0.47 -12.33 12.56
N ASN A 197 -0.96 -11.12 12.84
CA ASN A 197 -0.17 -9.89 12.78
C ASN A 197 0.77 -9.70 13.99
N THR A 198 1.03 -10.76 14.77
CA THR A 198 1.89 -10.73 15.96
C THR A 198 3.32 -11.19 15.68
N ILE A 199 3.54 -11.98 14.63
CA ILE A 199 4.85 -12.51 14.24
C ILE A 199 4.95 -12.68 12.73
N ILE A 200 6.13 -12.41 12.16
CA ILE A 200 6.40 -12.70 10.75
C ILE A 200 6.58 -14.21 10.57
N PRO A 201 5.74 -14.86 9.76
CA PRO A 201 5.82 -16.32 9.58
C PRO A 201 7.08 -16.72 8.83
N THR A 202 7.72 -17.80 9.29
CA THR A 202 8.88 -18.41 8.60
C THR A 202 8.45 -19.50 7.62
N ASP A 203 7.23 -20.04 7.77
CA ASP A 203 6.62 -21.01 6.86
C ASP A 203 5.31 -20.43 6.32
N LEU A 204 5.21 -20.35 4.99
CA LEU A 204 4.06 -19.81 4.26
C LEU A 204 3.19 -20.90 3.61
N THR A 205 3.49 -22.16 3.90
CA THR A 205 2.77 -23.34 3.38
C THR A 205 1.64 -23.75 4.29
N VAL A 206 1.78 -23.53 5.60
CA VAL A 206 0.80 -23.92 6.62
C VAL A 206 0.13 -22.70 7.22
N CYS A 207 -1.19 -22.67 7.11
CA CYS A 207 -2.04 -21.68 7.75
C CYS A 207 -2.20 -22.02 9.23
N SER A 208 -2.38 -21.02 10.11
CA SER A 208 -2.89 -21.32 11.45
C SER A 208 -4.24 -22.05 11.34
N ASN A 209 -4.54 -22.97 12.27
CA ASN A 209 -5.58 -24.00 12.14
C ASN A 209 -7.02 -23.52 11.82
N THR A 210 -7.28 -22.21 11.79
CA THR A 210 -8.60 -21.61 11.58
C THR A 210 -8.73 -20.79 10.30
N GLY A 211 -7.63 -20.50 9.59
CA GLY A 211 -7.65 -19.62 8.41
C GLY A 211 -7.67 -20.35 7.07
N THR A 212 -7.86 -19.60 5.98
CA THR A 212 -7.62 -20.11 4.62
C THR A 212 -6.39 -19.40 4.04
N ASN A 213 -5.46 -20.17 3.48
CA ASN A 213 -4.28 -19.62 2.80
C ASN A 213 -4.61 -19.07 1.39
N LYS A 214 -5.81 -18.51 1.22
CA LYS A 214 -6.26 -17.92 -0.03
C LYS A 214 -5.50 -16.62 -0.26
N LYS A 215 -4.98 -16.46 -1.48
CA LYS A 215 -4.25 -15.28 -1.91
C LYS A 215 -5.20 -14.31 -2.59
N TYR A 216 -5.31 -13.12 -2.02
CA TYR A 216 -6.08 -12.01 -2.56
C TYR A 216 -5.14 -11.00 -3.19
N PHE A 217 -5.60 -10.33 -4.24
CA PHE A 217 -4.82 -9.32 -4.97
C PHE A 217 -3.47 -9.83 -5.51
N GLN A 218 -3.31 -11.14 -5.72
CA GLN A 218 -2.17 -11.65 -6.47
C GLN A 218 -2.24 -11.12 -7.90
N ASN A 219 -1.10 -10.67 -8.44
CA ASN A 219 -0.98 -9.96 -9.72
C ASN A 219 -1.58 -8.54 -9.73
N PHE A 220 -1.92 -7.97 -8.57
CA PHE A 220 -2.25 -6.55 -8.46
C PHE A 220 -0.99 -5.74 -8.17
N LYS A 221 -0.98 -4.49 -8.62
CA LYS A 221 -0.02 -3.47 -8.20
C LYS A 221 -0.76 -2.29 -7.60
N GLU A 222 -0.09 -1.58 -6.69
CA GLU A 222 -0.53 -0.24 -6.30
C GLU A 222 -0.26 0.73 -7.46
N ALA A 223 -1.27 1.50 -7.81
CA ALA A 223 -1.20 2.57 -8.79
C ALA A 223 -1.30 3.90 -8.09
N ALA A 224 -0.48 4.86 -8.48
CA ALA A 224 -0.73 6.26 -8.21
C ALA A 224 -1.66 6.83 -9.30
N PHE A 225 -2.49 7.80 -8.94
CA PHE A 225 -3.26 8.59 -9.89
C PHE A 225 -3.35 10.03 -9.41
N LYS A 226 -3.68 10.92 -10.34
CA LYS A 226 -3.95 12.32 -10.10
C LYS A 226 -5.31 12.69 -10.71
N GLY A 227 -6.10 13.49 -10.01
CA GLY A 227 -7.34 14.00 -10.55
C GLY A 227 -8.26 14.67 -9.53
N ASN A 228 -9.42 15.09 -10.01
CA ASN A 228 -10.47 15.75 -9.24
C ASN A 228 -11.47 14.75 -8.61
N SER A 229 -12.59 15.26 -8.08
CA SER A 229 -13.66 14.44 -7.48
C SER A 229 -14.20 13.38 -8.44
N ASP A 230 -14.40 13.72 -9.71
CA ASP A 230 -14.95 12.81 -10.71
C ASP A 230 -13.96 11.68 -11.01
N THR A 231 -12.65 11.99 -11.00
CA THR A 231 -11.61 10.96 -11.11
C THR A 231 -11.63 10.02 -9.90
N ILE A 232 -11.74 10.54 -8.68
CA ILE A 232 -11.86 9.72 -7.47
C ILE A 232 -13.07 8.78 -7.57
N LYS A 233 -14.24 9.31 -7.97
CA LYS A 233 -15.46 8.50 -8.14
C LYS A 233 -15.26 7.40 -9.19
N ASP A 234 -14.70 7.72 -10.36
CA ASP A 234 -14.49 6.75 -11.43
C ASP A 234 -13.51 5.64 -11.00
N VAL A 235 -12.47 6.01 -10.25
CA VAL A 235 -11.51 5.08 -9.67
C VAL A 235 -12.16 4.19 -8.59
N LEU A 236 -12.98 4.77 -7.70
CA LEU A 236 -13.73 4.02 -6.67
C LEU A 236 -14.61 2.94 -7.28
N ILE A 237 -15.35 3.26 -8.34
CA ILE A 237 -16.27 2.35 -9.02
C ILE A 237 -15.55 1.19 -9.72
N ARG A 238 -14.32 1.41 -10.20
CA ARG A 238 -13.59 0.44 -11.02
C ARG A 238 -12.57 -0.38 -10.23
N TYR A 239 -11.90 0.22 -9.26
CA TYR A 239 -10.70 -0.37 -8.65
C TYR A 239 -10.84 -0.68 -7.15
N GLY A 240 -11.78 -0.05 -6.44
CA GLY A 240 -12.01 -0.26 -5.00
C GLY A 240 -11.67 0.98 -4.18
N ALA A 241 -11.31 0.79 -2.90
CA ALA A 241 -11.05 1.89 -1.97
C ALA A 241 -9.87 2.76 -2.45
N VAL A 242 -10.05 4.07 -2.36
CA VAL A 242 -9.04 5.06 -2.74
C VAL A 242 -8.31 5.52 -1.49
N ARG A 243 -6.99 5.42 -1.48
CA ARG A 243 -6.16 6.01 -0.42
C ARG A 243 -5.55 7.30 -0.94
N LEU A 244 -5.82 8.43 -0.29
CA LEU A 244 -5.17 9.69 -0.62
C LEU A 244 -3.74 9.74 -0.06
N TYR A 245 -2.94 10.67 -0.55
CA TYR A 245 -1.55 10.84 -0.09
C TYR A 245 -1.44 11.12 1.42
N ASP A 246 -2.45 11.74 2.02
CA ASP A 246 -2.52 12.01 3.46
C ASP A 246 -2.89 10.79 4.33
N GLY A 247 -3.11 9.62 3.71
CA GLY A 247 -3.53 8.39 4.38
C GLY A 247 -5.04 8.21 4.51
N THR A 248 -5.86 9.22 4.16
CA THR A 248 -7.32 9.09 4.18
C THR A 248 -7.76 8.02 3.19
N VAL A 249 -8.59 7.08 3.65
CA VAL A 249 -9.21 6.07 2.77
C VAL A 249 -10.64 6.47 2.47
N ILE A 250 -10.96 6.67 1.20
CA ILE A 250 -12.31 6.92 0.69
C ILE A 250 -12.90 5.58 0.26
N VAL A 251 -14.11 5.29 0.75
CA VAL A 251 -14.88 4.07 0.46
C VAL A 251 -16.25 4.38 -0.16
N GLY A 252 -16.54 5.64 -0.47
CA GLY A 252 -17.81 6.00 -1.09
C GLY A 252 -18.07 7.50 -1.13
N TRP A 253 -19.28 7.86 -1.55
CA TRP A 253 -19.86 9.19 -1.41
C TRP A 253 -21.36 9.09 -1.13
N ASP A 254 -21.89 10.13 -0.51
CA ASP A 254 -23.31 10.29 -0.19
C ASP A 254 -23.70 11.75 -0.38
N GLY A 255 -24.40 12.04 -1.47
CA GLY A 255 -24.71 13.39 -1.89
C GLY A 255 -23.44 14.23 -2.11
N ALA A 256 -23.25 15.22 -1.22
CA ALA A 256 -22.14 16.16 -1.28
C ALA A 256 -20.95 15.77 -0.38
N ASP A 257 -20.98 14.59 0.25
CA ASP A 257 -19.95 14.13 1.18
C ASP A 257 -19.22 12.88 0.66
N TRP A 258 -17.92 12.82 0.88
CA TRP A 258 -17.13 11.60 0.84
C TRP A 258 -17.43 10.74 2.06
N VAL A 259 -17.54 9.43 1.84
CA VAL A 259 -17.54 8.44 2.90
C VAL A 259 -16.11 7.96 3.09
N THR A 260 -15.52 8.30 4.22
CA THR A 260 -14.11 8.05 4.55
C THR A 260 -13.98 7.08 5.71
N VAL A 261 -12.82 6.45 5.83
CA VAL A 261 -12.43 5.62 6.97
C VAL A 261 -11.37 6.37 7.77
N ILE A 262 -11.60 6.48 9.08
CA ILE A 262 -10.66 7.09 10.02
C ILE A 262 -10.44 6.18 11.23
N GLU A 263 -9.26 6.29 11.84
CA GLU A 263 -9.00 5.69 13.15
C GLU A 263 -9.63 6.54 14.25
N LYS A 264 -10.42 5.92 15.12
CA LYS A 264 -10.88 6.54 16.37
C LYS A 264 -10.39 5.73 17.57
N PRO A 265 -9.94 6.40 18.66
CA PRO A 265 -9.74 5.75 19.94
C PRO A 265 -11.04 5.06 20.38
N ILE A 266 -10.93 3.88 20.98
CA ILE A 266 -12.04 3.19 21.63
C ILE A 266 -12.26 3.87 22.99
N PRO A 267 -13.45 4.43 23.24
CA PRO A 267 -13.75 5.05 24.54
C PRO A 267 -13.71 3.99 25.64
N GLY A 268 -12.74 4.09 26.55
CA GLY A 268 -12.54 3.10 27.63
C GLY A 268 -11.13 3.07 28.22
N ASP A 269 -10.13 3.59 27.48
CA ASP A 269 -8.74 3.73 27.93
C ASP A 269 -8.35 5.20 28.21
N GLU A 270 -9.32 6.13 28.38
CA GLU A 270 -8.95 7.45 28.91
C GLU A 270 -8.45 7.23 30.35
N PRO A 271 -7.17 7.52 30.66
CA PRO A 271 -6.72 7.44 32.04
C PRO A 271 -7.65 8.34 32.86
N ASP A 272 -8.23 7.77 33.92
CA ASP A 272 -8.95 8.56 34.93
C ASP A 272 -8.12 9.83 35.18
N PRO A 273 -8.71 11.03 35.15
CA PRO A 273 -7.98 12.28 35.33
C PRO A 273 -7.17 12.17 36.62
N VAL A 274 -5.88 11.88 36.47
CA VAL A 274 -5.00 11.54 37.57
C VAL A 274 -5.01 12.71 38.53
N ASP A 275 -5.19 12.40 39.82
CA ASP A 275 -5.07 13.32 40.93
C ASP A 275 -3.87 14.28 40.75
N PRO A 276 -3.97 15.52 41.29
CA PRO A 276 -2.97 16.57 41.10
C PRO A 276 -1.55 16.07 41.37
N PRO A 277 -0.55 16.61 40.64
CA PRO A 277 0.79 16.05 40.58
C PRO A 277 1.38 15.94 41.99
N VAL A 278 1.61 14.71 42.44
CA VAL A 278 2.46 14.45 43.60
C VAL A 278 3.87 14.87 43.21
N GLU A 279 4.46 15.81 43.95
CA GLU A 279 5.84 16.26 43.79
C GLU A 279 6.78 15.05 43.77
N ARG A 280 7.25 14.67 42.58
CA ARG A 280 8.26 13.62 42.40
C ARG A 280 9.63 14.25 42.62
N ASN A 281 10.33 13.78 43.65
CA ASN A 281 11.72 14.11 43.89
C ASN A 281 12.59 13.62 42.72
N VAL A 282 13.28 14.55 42.07
CA VAL A 282 14.08 14.35 40.86
C VAL A 282 15.49 13.93 41.24
N GLU A 283 15.73 12.63 41.44
CA GLU A 283 17.06 12.02 41.41
C GLU A 283 16.94 10.57 40.95
N GLU A 284 16.74 10.32 39.65
CA GLU A 284 17.12 9.06 38.98
C GLU A 284 17.04 9.25 37.44
N GLU A 285 17.76 8.39 36.72
CA GLU A 285 18.36 8.47 35.38
C GLU A 285 17.54 9.08 34.20
N PRO A 286 18.17 9.49 33.08
CA PRO A 286 17.46 9.95 31.88
C PRO A 286 16.72 8.78 31.22
N ASP A 287 15.54 8.49 31.76
CA ASP A 287 14.54 7.61 31.21
C ASP A 287 14.14 8.09 29.81
N VAL A 288 14.16 7.15 28.86
CA VAL A 288 13.42 7.26 27.60
C VAL A 288 11.99 7.66 27.97
N PRO A 289 11.44 8.77 27.45
CA PRO A 289 10.10 9.17 27.82
C PRO A 289 9.13 8.03 27.54
N ASP A 290 8.51 7.51 28.59
CA ASP A 290 7.35 6.61 28.52
C ASP A 290 6.32 7.32 27.65
N VAL A 291 6.25 6.94 26.38
CA VAL A 291 5.22 7.40 25.46
C VAL A 291 3.93 6.77 25.98
N PRO A 292 2.96 7.57 26.46
CA PRO A 292 1.75 7.04 27.08
C PRO A 292 1.08 6.03 26.15
N ASP A 293 0.65 4.95 26.78
CA ASP A 293 0.27 3.72 26.11
C ASP A 293 -0.85 3.93 25.07
N LEU A 294 -0.69 3.13 24.04
CA LEU A 294 -1.39 3.05 22.78
C LEU A 294 -2.90 2.89 22.96
N ASN A 295 -3.66 3.99 22.96
CA ASN A 295 -5.12 3.95 22.80
C ASN A 295 -5.48 2.85 21.77
N THR A 296 -6.39 1.96 22.12
CA THR A 296 -6.92 1.01 21.15
C THR A 296 -7.67 1.81 20.08
N TYR A 297 -7.22 1.74 18.82
CA TYR A 297 -7.88 2.41 17.70
C TYR A 297 -8.69 1.39 16.92
N GLN A 298 -9.91 1.76 16.54
CA GLN A 298 -10.72 1.03 15.57
C GLN A 298 -10.99 1.91 14.36
N TYR A 299 -11.24 1.30 13.21
CA TYR A 299 -11.74 2.08 12.09
C TYR A 299 -13.22 2.36 12.26
N VAL A 300 -13.61 3.58 11.93
CA VAL A 300 -15.00 3.98 11.80
C VAL A 300 -15.21 4.72 10.48
N LEU A 301 -16.46 4.80 10.04
CA LEU A 301 -16.84 5.68 8.96
C LEU A 301 -16.93 7.13 9.45
N ASP A 302 -16.55 8.04 8.57
CA ASP A 302 -16.69 9.48 8.75
C ASP A 302 -17.12 10.12 7.43
N LYS A 303 -17.79 11.28 7.51
CA LYS A 303 -18.24 12.02 6.34
C LYS A 303 -17.47 13.33 6.23
N LYS A 304 -16.88 13.57 5.06
CA LYS A 304 -16.16 14.81 4.76
C LYS A 304 -16.78 15.45 3.52
N PRO A 305 -17.05 16.76 3.50
CA PRO A 305 -17.53 17.43 2.30
C PRO A 305 -16.66 17.11 1.08
N ILE A 306 -17.27 16.95 -0.09
CA ILE A 306 -16.52 16.76 -1.33
C ILE A 306 -15.57 17.93 -1.58
N SER A 307 -15.97 19.13 -1.14
CA SER A 307 -15.15 20.34 -1.16
C SER A 307 -13.91 20.30 -0.26
N THR A 308 -13.76 19.31 0.62
CA THR A 308 -12.52 19.12 1.40
C THR A 308 -11.33 18.82 0.50
N TYR A 309 -11.56 18.13 -0.62
CA TYR A 309 -10.54 17.75 -1.60
C TYR A 309 -10.76 18.51 -2.91
N THR A 310 -10.84 19.85 -2.84
CA THR A 310 -10.96 20.70 -4.03
C THR A 310 -9.69 20.69 -4.87
N GLY A 311 -9.87 20.74 -6.19
CA GLY A 311 -8.78 20.79 -7.14
C GLY A 311 -8.28 19.39 -7.49
N VAL A 312 -6.98 19.27 -7.71
CA VAL A 312 -6.35 18.05 -8.19
C VAL A 312 -5.60 17.40 -7.04
N VAL A 313 -6.02 16.20 -6.66
CA VAL A 313 -5.38 15.40 -5.60
C VAL A 313 -4.62 14.23 -6.18
N GLN A 314 -3.72 13.67 -5.37
CA GLN A 314 -3.03 12.41 -5.66
C GLN A 314 -3.58 11.31 -4.75
N GLY A 315 -3.76 10.13 -5.32
CA GLY A 315 -4.23 8.97 -4.57
C GLY A 315 -3.69 7.66 -5.14
N PHE A 316 -4.04 6.58 -4.45
CA PHE A 316 -3.57 5.24 -4.73
C PHE A 316 -4.74 4.26 -4.83
N VAL A 317 -4.61 3.25 -5.69
CA VAL A 317 -5.53 2.10 -5.82
C VAL A 317 -4.81 0.82 -6.22
N TYR A 318 -5.43 -0.34 -6.00
CA TYR A 318 -4.91 -1.62 -6.47
C TYR A 318 -5.58 -2.08 -7.78
N ASN A 319 -4.78 -2.42 -8.79
CA ASN A 319 -5.26 -2.87 -10.09
C ASN A 319 -4.46 -4.06 -10.66
N ASN A 320 -5.13 -4.94 -11.40
CA ASN A 320 -4.56 -6.13 -12.06
C ASN A 320 -4.50 -6.04 -13.59
N GLY A 321 -4.83 -4.90 -14.21
CA GLY A 321 -4.94 -4.72 -15.66
C GLY A 321 -3.70 -5.02 -16.52
N PHE A 322 -2.62 -5.55 -15.93
CA PHE A 322 -1.31 -5.79 -16.56
C PHE A 322 -1.06 -7.22 -17.01
N THR A 323 -1.81 -8.21 -16.52
CA THR A 323 -1.63 -9.62 -16.89
C THR A 323 -2.13 -9.94 -18.31
N ALA A 324 -3.02 -9.13 -18.88
CA ALA A 324 -3.62 -9.40 -20.19
C ALA A 324 -2.63 -9.31 -21.37
N LEU A 325 -1.52 -8.55 -21.26
CA LEU A 325 -0.59 -8.38 -22.38
C LEU A 325 0.35 -9.58 -22.61
N ARG A 326 0.68 -10.36 -21.57
CA ARG A 326 1.58 -11.53 -21.73
C ARG A 326 0.88 -12.71 -22.43
N ALA A 327 -0.44 -12.87 -22.27
CA ALA A 327 -1.18 -13.95 -22.94
C ALA A 327 -1.29 -13.74 -24.47
N ALA A 328 -1.41 -12.49 -24.92
CA ALA A 328 -1.52 -12.18 -26.35
C ALA A 328 -0.21 -12.44 -27.14
N LEU A 329 0.95 -12.20 -26.53
CA LEU A 329 2.25 -12.49 -27.17
C LEU A 329 2.54 -14.00 -27.26
N GLY A 330 2.13 -14.78 -26.25
CA GLY A 330 2.23 -16.24 -26.30
C GLY A 330 1.35 -16.86 -27.38
N LEU A 331 0.15 -16.31 -27.60
CA LEU A 331 -0.75 -16.76 -28.66
C LEU A 331 -0.21 -16.44 -30.06
N ILE A 332 0.42 -15.27 -30.25
CA ILE A 332 1.06 -14.89 -31.53
C ILE A 332 2.27 -15.77 -31.83
N ALA A 333 3.09 -16.11 -30.82
CA ALA A 333 4.20 -17.05 -30.99
C ALA A 333 3.70 -18.46 -31.35
N ALA A 334 2.63 -18.95 -30.73
CA ALA A 334 2.06 -20.26 -31.08
C ALA A 334 1.46 -20.27 -32.50
N VAL A 335 0.73 -19.22 -32.89
CA VAL A 335 0.07 -19.14 -34.21
C VAL A 335 1.07 -18.93 -35.35
N LEU A 336 2.20 -18.27 -35.12
CA LEU A 336 3.21 -18.03 -36.17
C LEU A 336 4.28 -19.13 -36.26
N VAL A 337 4.60 -19.84 -35.17
CA VAL A 337 5.65 -20.87 -35.16
C VAL A 337 5.11 -22.24 -35.59
N LEU A 338 3.85 -22.57 -35.32
CA LEU A 338 3.27 -23.87 -35.71
C LEU A 338 3.19 -24.10 -37.23
N PRO A 339 2.85 -23.12 -38.09
CA PRO A 339 2.87 -23.32 -39.54
C PRO A 339 4.28 -23.49 -40.13
N ALA A 340 5.32 -22.96 -39.46
CA ALA A 340 6.70 -23.02 -39.92
C ALA A 340 7.40 -24.36 -39.58
N LEU A 341 6.82 -25.17 -38.69
CA LEU A 341 7.30 -26.52 -38.35
C LEU A 341 6.61 -27.63 -39.15
N LEU A 342 5.64 -27.28 -40.00
CA LEU A 342 4.88 -28.20 -40.85
C LEU A 342 5.29 -28.13 -42.34
N LEU A 343 6.35 -27.38 -42.65
CA LEU A 343 7.08 -27.37 -43.93
C LEU A 343 8.49 -27.90 -43.69
#